data_AF-A0A2E8WA95-F1
#
_entry.id   AF-A0A2E8WA95-F1
#
_cell.length_a   1.000
_cell.length_b   1.000
_cell.length_c   1.000
_cell.angle_alpha   90.00
_cell.angle_beta   90.00
_cell.angle_gamma   90.00
#
_symmetry.space_group_name_H-M   'P 1'
#
loop_
_entity.id
_entity.type
_entity.pdbx_description
1 polymer ?
#
loop_
_entity_poly.entity_id
_entity_poly.type
_entity_poly.pdbx_seq_one_letter_code
_entity_poly.pdbx_strand_id
1 'polypeptide(L)' 'MSGYSHLSLQEARESFEQTYIKEVLTKTNGNITHASKMAGIAWQNFHQKLKKSTIDANPVN' A
#
# COMPACT_ATOMS: atom_id res chain seq x y z
N MET A 1 -15.07 9.77 -3.66
CA MET A 1 -13.71 9.23 -3.94
C MET A 1 -13.14 10.06 -5.06
N SER A 2 -12.06 10.81 -4.80
CA SER A 2 -11.37 11.56 -5.84
C SER A 2 -10.72 10.56 -6.80
N GLY A 3 -11.16 10.52 -8.05
CA GLY A 3 -10.62 9.60 -9.05
C GLY A 3 -9.15 9.91 -9.38
N TYR A 4 -8.41 8.90 -9.85
CA TYR A 4 -7.00 8.99 -10.26
C TYR A 4 -6.76 9.84 -11.52
N SER A 5 -7.78 10.55 -12.03
CA SER A 5 -7.80 11.20 -13.35
C SER A 5 -6.80 12.34 -13.56
N HIS A 6 -6.21 12.87 -12.49
CA HIS A 6 -5.22 13.95 -12.53
C HIS A 6 -3.77 13.46 -12.32
N LEU A 7 -3.60 12.15 -12.05
CA LEU A 7 -2.31 11.54 -11.79
C LEU A 7 -1.75 10.90 -13.06
N SER A 8 -0.42 10.86 -13.19
CA SER A 8 0.22 9.97 -14.14
C SER A 8 -0.11 8.51 -13.82
N LEU A 9 0.05 7.61 -14.80
CA LEU A 9 -0.15 6.17 -14.57
C LEU A 9 0.70 5.65 -13.41
N GLN A 10 1.93 6.18 -13.27
CA GLN A 10 2.83 5.81 -12.19
C GLN A 10 2.26 6.23 -10.83
N GLU A 11 1.90 7.50 -10.67
CA GLU A 11 1.35 8.03 -9.41
C GLU A 11 0.00 7.39 -9.06
N ALA A 12 -0.86 7.14 -10.06
CA ALA A 12 -2.12 6.44 -9.87
C ALA A 12 -1.91 5.02 -9.37
N ARG A 13 -0.95 4.29 -9.96
CA ARG A 13 -0.58 2.94 -9.51
C ARG A 13 0.00 2.95 -8.10
N GLU A 14 0.86 3.90 -7.77
CA GLU A 14 1.42 4.02 -6.42
C GLU A 14 0.34 4.33 -5.39
N SER A 15 -0.55 5.27 -5.68
CA SER A 15 -1.69 5.64 -4.81
C SER A 15 -2.66 4.47 -4.61
N PHE A 16 -2.94 3.72 -5.67
CA PHE A 16 -3.72 2.49 -5.60
C PHE A 16 -3.02 1.42 -4.75
N GLU A 17 -1.73 1.17 -4.99
CA GLU A 17 -0.97 0.15 -4.29
C GLU A 17 -0.87 0.42 -2.79
N GLN A 18 -0.64 1.67 -2.39
CA GLN A 18 -0.64 2.07 -0.98
C GLN A 18 -1.98 1.80 -0.30
N THR A 19 -3.08 2.15 -0.97
CA THR A 19 -4.44 1.92 -0.45
C THR A 19 -4.71 0.42 -0.31
N TYR A 20 -4.40 -0.34 -1.34
CA TYR A 20 -4.60 -1.79 -1.36
C TYR A 20 -3.83 -2.48 -0.22
N ILE A 21 -2.56 -2.15 -0.02
CA ILE A 21 -1.74 -2.76 1.04
C ILE A 21 -2.28 -2.43 2.43
N LYS A 22 -2.72 -1.18 2.66
CA LYS A 22 -3.36 -0.77 3.92
C LYS A 22 -4.63 -1.58 4.16
N GLU A 23 -5.50 -1.71 3.16
CA GLU A 23 -6.73 -2.49 3.29
C GLU A 23 -6.47 -3.97 3.60
N VAL A 24 -5.52 -4.60 2.91
CA VAL A 24 -5.17 -6.01 3.15
C VAL A 24 -4.62 -6.17 4.57
N LEU A 25 -3.76 -5.26 5.02
CA LEU A 25 -3.22 -5.29 6.38
C LEU A 25 -4.33 -5.12 7.43
N THR A 26 -5.30 -4.24 7.20
CA THR A 26 -6.47 -4.06 8.07
C THR A 26 -7.32 -5.34 8.11
N LYS A 27 -7.60 -5.95 6.96
CA LYS A 27 -8.38 -7.21 6.86
C LYS A 27 -7.71 -8.39 7.57
N THR A 28 -6.39 -8.35 7.74
CA THR A 28 -5.63 -9.39 8.46
C THR A 28 -5.24 -8.98 9.88
N ASN A 29 -5.84 -7.92 10.44
CA ASN A 29 -5.56 -7.41 11.79
C ASN A 29 -4.07 -7.15 12.03
N GLY A 30 -3.35 -6.65 11.02
CA GLY A 30 -1.91 -6.36 11.14
C GLY A 30 -0.99 -7.56 10.98
N ASN A 31 -1.51 -8.77 10.74
CA ASN A 31 -0.68 -9.95 10.52
C ASN A 31 -0.06 -9.90 9.11
N ILE A 32 1.21 -9.49 9.04
CA ILE A 32 1.97 -9.30 7.79
C ILE A 32 2.09 -10.62 7.00
N THR A 33 2.25 -11.76 7.67
CA THR A 33 2.33 -13.08 7.03
C THR A 33 1.03 -13.47 6.35
N HIS A 34 -0.12 -13.18 6.99
CA HIS A 34 -1.42 -13.40 6.39
C HIS A 34 -1.70 -12.37 5.30
N ALA A 35 -1.30 -11.12 5.50
CA ALA A 35 -1.47 -10.03 4.54
C ALA A 35 -0.73 -10.32 3.23
N SER A 36 0.53 -10.78 3.31
CA SER A 36 1.33 -11.12 2.13
C SER A 36 0.74 -12.31 1.36
N LYS A 37 0.24 -13.33 2.08
CA LYS A 37 -0.47 -14.46 1.47
C LYS A 37 -1.77 -14.02 0.79
N MET A 38 -2.56 -13.18 1.44
CA MET A 38 -3.80 -12.63 0.90
C MET A 38 -3.56 -11.76 -0.34
N ALA A 39 -2.49 -10.97 -0.34
CA ALA A 39 -2.08 -10.15 -1.48
C ALA A 39 -1.37 -10.93 -2.59
N GLY A 40 -1.08 -12.22 -2.39
CA GLY A 40 -0.38 -13.05 -3.37
C GLY A 40 1.06 -12.60 -3.66
N ILE A 41 1.70 -11.87 -2.73
CA ILE A 41 3.08 -11.40 -2.89
C ILE A 41 3.99 -11.97 -1.81
N ALA A 42 5.28 -12.12 -2.14
CA ALA A 42 6.28 -12.59 -1.18
C ALA A 42 6.29 -11.68 0.06
N TRP A 43 6.42 -12.29 1.24
CA TRP A 43 6.41 -11.57 2.52
C TRP A 43 7.44 -10.43 2.57
N GLN A 44 8.64 -10.66 2.04
CA GLN A 44 9.69 -9.63 1.96
C GLN A 44 9.26 -8.43 1.11
N ASN A 45 8.64 -8.68 -0.04
CA ASN A 45 8.14 -7.63 -0.93
C ASN A 45 6.98 -6.86 -0.28
N PHE A 46 6.06 -7.56 0.40
CA PHE A 46 4.98 -6.92 1.15
C PHE A 46 5.55 -5.99 2.23
N HIS A 47 6.54 -6.48 2.98
CA HIS A 47 7.19 -5.70 4.03
C HIS A 47 7.95 -4.48 3.49
N GLN A 48 8.62 -4.60 2.34
CA GLN A 48 9.26 -3.46 1.66
C GLN A 48 8.22 -2.42 1.20
N LYS A 49 7.10 -2.86 0.61
CA LYS A 49 6.03 -1.96 0.17
C LYS A 49 5.35 -1.26 1.35
N LEU A 50 5.17 -1.94 2.48
CA LEU A 50 4.74 -1.31 3.73
C LEU A 50 5.70 -0.20 4.15
N LYS A 51 7.01 -0.48 4.23
CA LYS A 51 8.01 0.52 4.60
C LYS A 51 8.00 1.74 3.68
N LYS A 52 7.91 1.53 2.36
CA LYS A 52 7.80 2.62 1.38
C LYS A 52 6.55 3.47 1.64
N SER A 53 5.41 2.82 1.90
CA SER A 53 4.13 3.49 2.15
C SER A 53 4.09 4.30 3.45
N THR A 54 4.91 3.97 4.45
CA THR A 54 5.00 4.72 5.72
C THR A 54 5.89 5.96 5.62
N ILE A 55 6.81 6.00 4.65
CA ILE A 55 7.81 7.08 4.52
C ILE A 55 7.26 8.29 3.75
N ASP A 56 6.18 8.13 2.97
CA ASP A 56 5.53 9.24 2.24
C ASP A 56 4.48 10.01 3.07
N ALA A 57 4.55 9.95 4.40
CA ALA A 57 3.90 10.94 5.25
C ALA A 57 4.78 12.20 5.31
N ASN A 58 4.85 12.94 4.20
CA ASN A 58 5.42 14.27 4.21
C ASN A 58 4.56 15.13 5.17
N PRO A 59 5.10 15.65 6.28
CA PRO A 59 4.37 16.59 7.11
C PRO A 59 4.19 17.86 6.28
N VAL A 60 2.96 18.09 5.82
CA VAL A 60 2.56 19.41 5.34
C VAL A 60 2.51 20.31 6.58
N ASN A 61 3.60 21.02 6.85
CA ASN A 61 3.61 22.27 7.60
C ASN A 61 4.84 23.10 7.23
#